data_AF-A0A9E2HYL7-F1
#
_entry.id   AF-A0A9E2HYL7-F1
#
_cell.length_a   1.000
_cell.length_b   1.000
_cell.length_c   1.000
_cell.angle_alpha   90.00
_cell.angle_beta   90.00
_cell.angle_gamma   90.00
#
_symmetry.space_group_name_H-M   'P 1'
#
loop_
_entity.id
_entity.type
_entity.pdbx_description
1 polymer ?
#
loop_
_entity_poly.entity_id
_entity_poly.type
_entity_poly.pdbx_seq_one_letter_code
_entity_poly.pdbx_strand_id
1 'polypeptide(L)'
;MFSSYAQNFSYLATFRIFFRYYFSMSKKKKFIKLNQTIRHYFGEDGFDAGIERVDEATLIELARTLGLTPDSYSKKSLLRIYRTLWSEADIELRRHIVEFFRAEGKLYLPTAPNADHHERSDKLDELLDELEITDDERIALKKAFCDVRIRKINLYKLQSKLELIRFEQKKEHIERESQGHFDIEDRLEFNASLEYDIYGETFRKIQPLRTKVFPFSFLQEAPVEQILAELADAKTVLTELKQKELTAFLLTIANPHPYLSGEEIVAAIKRAQPSEDVTFIALSDGIVARIIAQTIPLSTLSQTITEMIISINANFQPPQAERKITYELHLILPKKETLQTIWRGEPLDISEKLLTEKNEHETYFLQEYEALIASAKEAASSLQLSDKEIIDTILEFLIPQIHSDLIISRKTAKRVLNLFNDSIRDALLKHQRQQLLARTIRDFKNLFPLARELRRKLILHIGPTNSGKTYQAMKALERADTGYYLAPLRLLALEGYEELKKAGVASSLITGEEQLLDEEATHISSTIEMLNF
;
A
#
# COMPACT_ATOMS: atom_id res chain seq x y z
N MET A 1 -24.77 -5.65 8.47
CA MET A 1 -23.48 -5.40 9.16
C MET A 1 -22.25 -5.79 8.31
N PHE A 2 -22.35 -5.73 6.96
CA PHE A 2 -21.24 -5.98 6.02
C PHE A 2 -20.97 -4.78 5.09
N SER A 3 -21.61 -3.63 5.33
CA SER A 3 -21.56 -2.46 4.43
C SER A 3 -20.61 -1.35 4.87
N SER A 4 -20.13 -1.32 6.12
CA SER A 4 -19.16 -0.29 6.57
C SER A 4 -17.70 -0.69 6.36
N TYR A 5 -17.40 -1.99 6.18
CA TYR A 5 -16.03 -2.46 5.89
C TYR A 5 -15.54 -2.11 4.47
N ALA A 6 -16.45 -1.77 3.54
CA ALA A 6 -16.11 -1.38 2.18
C ALA A 6 -15.72 0.10 2.04
N GLN A 7 -16.07 0.97 3.00
CA GLN A 7 -15.81 2.40 2.91
C GLN A 7 -14.39 2.78 3.37
N ASN A 8 -13.80 2.07 4.34
CA ASN A 8 -12.44 2.38 4.82
C ASN A 8 -11.33 1.84 3.90
N PHE A 9 -11.60 0.80 3.09
CA PHE A 9 -10.68 0.36 2.03
C PHE A 9 -10.59 1.36 0.86
N SER A 10 -11.55 2.29 0.74
CA SER A 10 -11.57 3.32 -0.29
C SER A 10 -10.47 4.35 -0.07
N TYR A 11 -10.19 4.78 1.16
CA TYR A 11 -9.29 5.91 1.42
C TYR A 11 -7.81 5.63 1.10
N LEU A 12 -7.30 4.43 1.43
CA LEU A 12 -5.94 4.00 1.08
C LEU A 12 -5.76 3.72 -0.43
N ALA A 13 -6.82 3.29 -1.11
CA ALA A 13 -6.81 3.12 -2.58
C ALA A 13 -6.90 4.48 -3.31
N THR A 14 -7.62 5.44 -2.75
CA THR A 14 -7.81 6.79 -3.32
C THR A 14 -6.49 7.58 -3.34
N PHE A 15 -5.62 7.37 -2.35
CA PHE A 15 -4.29 8.01 -2.28
C PHE A 15 -3.37 7.61 -3.46
N ARG A 16 -3.50 6.39 -3.98
CA ARG A 16 -2.76 5.91 -5.18
C ARG A 16 -3.40 6.34 -6.51
N ILE A 17 -4.71 6.58 -6.53
CA ILE A 17 -5.46 6.99 -7.73
C ILE A 17 -5.25 8.49 -8.01
N PHE A 18 -5.18 9.32 -6.97
CA PHE A 18 -4.97 10.77 -7.08
C PHE A 18 -3.65 11.14 -7.77
N PHE A 19 -2.57 10.39 -7.50
CA PHE A 19 -1.26 10.56 -8.13
C PHE A 19 -1.25 10.20 -9.63
N ARG A 20 -2.11 9.28 -10.05
CA ARG A 20 -2.19 8.80 -11.44
C ARG A 20 -2.94 9.77 -12.35
N TYR A 21 -3.91 10.51 -11.79
CA TYR A 21 -4.70 11.51 -12.52
C TYR A 21 -3.91 12.80 -12.80
N TYR A 22 -3.06 13.24 -11.86
CA TYR A 22 -2.21 14.43 -12.02
C TYR A 22 -1.15 14.27 -13.13
N PHE A 23 -0.71 13.03 -13.40
CA PHE A 23 0.25 12.73 -14.46
C PHE A 23 -0.33 12.85 -15.89
N SER A 24 -1.66 12.66 -16.03
CA SER A 24 -2.39 12.66 -17.31
C SER A 24 -2.41 14.04 -17.97
N MET A 25 -2.67 15.11 -17.20
CA MET A 25 -2.68 16.49 -17.72
C MET A 25 -1.31 16.98 -18.22
N SER A 26 -0.21 16.45 -17.66
CA SER A 26 1.15 16.83 -18.11
C SER A 26 1.48 16.32 -19.52
N LYS A 27 0.90 15.19 -19.95
CA LYS A 27 1.19 14.57 -21.25
C LYS A 27 0.70 15.44 -22.41
N LYS A 28 -0.52 16.01 -22.33
CA LYS A 28 -1.10 16.84 -23.40
C LYS A 28 -0.28 18.11 -23.67
N LYS A 29 0.19 18.79 -22.62
CA LYS A 29 1.08 19.96 -22.72
C LYS A 29 2.45 19.61 -23.34
N LYS A 30 3.00 18.44 -23.02
CA LYS A 30 4.28 17.96 -23.58
C LYS A 30 4.18 17.61 -25.07
N PHE A 31 3.06 17.03 -25.53
CA PHE A 31 2.83 16.80 -26.97
C PHE A 31 2.76 18.09 -27.79
N ILE A 32 2.11 19.12 -27.26
CA ILE A 32 2.03 20.44 -27.92
C ILE A 32 3.43 21.03 -28.13
N LYS A 33 4.30 20.95 -27.11
CA LYS A 33 5.69 21.44 -27.20
C LYS A 33 6.51 20.68 -28.24
N LEU A 34 6.40 19.35 -28.32
CA LEU A 34 7.12 18.55 -29.32
C LEU A 34 6.65 18.88 -30.74
N ASN A 35 5.34 19.06 -30.95
CA ASN A 35 4.80 19.48 -32.24
C ASN A 35 5.26 20.88 -32.65
N GLN A 36 5.33 21.83 -31.72
CA GLN A 36 5.88 23.16 -31.98
C GLN A 36 7.39 23.10 -32.31
N THR A 37 8.13 22.26 -31.60
CA THR A 37 9.58 22.14 -31.80
C THR A 37 9.90 21.53 -33.17
N ILE A 38 9.17 20.50 -33.60
CA ILE A 38 9.44 19.86 -34.90
C ILE A 38 9.06 20.75 -36.09
N ARG A 39 8.02 21.59 -35.93
CA ARG A 39 7.60 22.57 -36.95
C ARG A 39 8.70 23.55 -37.33
N HIS A 40 9.54 23.94 -36.37
CA HIS A 40 10.68 24.82 -36.63
C HIS A 40 11.63 24.23 -37.69
N TYR A 41 11.89 22.92 -37.61
CA TYR A 41 12.77 22.22 -38.57
C TYR A 41 12.11 21.98 -39.92
N PHE A 42 10.79 22.04 -40.00
CA PHE A 42 10.00 21.78 -41.21
C PHE A 42 9.41 23.05 -41.83
N GLY A 43 9.80 24.24 -41.39
CA GLY A 43 9.31 25.50 -41.96
C GLY A 43 7.84 25.77 -41.63
N GLU A 44 7.45 25.55 -40.37
CA GLU A 44 6.09 25.71 -39.80
C GLU A 44 5.06 24.67 -40.25
N ASP A 45 5.39 23.81 -41.22
CA ASP A 45 4.56 22.69 -41.61
C ASP A 45 4.48 21.59 -40.53
N GLY A 46 3.33 20.92 -40.46
CA GLY A 46 3.16 19.72 -39.62
C GLY A 46 4.08 18.57 -40.01
N PHE A 47 4.26 17.62 -39.08
CA PHE A 47 5.17 16.47 -39.23
C PHE A 47 4.94 15.70 -40.54
N ASP A 48 3.69 15.44 -40.92
CA ASP A 48 3.36 14.64 -42.11
C ASP A 48 3.87 15.24 -43.42
N ALA A 49 3.82 16.57 -43.54
CA ALA A 49 4.29 17.30 -44.72
C ALA A 49 5.81 17.51 -44.68
N GLY A 50 6.35 17.81 -43.49
CA GLY A 50 7.78 18.00 -43.28
C GLY A 50 8.62 16.75 -43.52
N ILE A 51 8.19 15.61 -42.99
CA ILE A 51 8.95 14.35 -43.09
C ILE A 51 9.10 13.86 -44.54
N GLU A 52 8.17 14.24 -45.44
CA GLU A 52 8.22 13.88 -46.87
C GLU A 52 9.40 14.55 -47.61
N ARG A 53 9.85 15.71 -47.12
CA ARG A 53 10.99 16.47 -47.66
C ARG A 53 12.34 15.94 -47.21
N VAL A 54 12.37 15.12 -46.16
CA VAL A 54 13.61 14.50 -45.67
C VAL A 54 14.12 13.50 -46.71
N ASP A 55 15.42 13.53 -46.97
CA ASP A 55 16.05 12.63 -47.91
C ASP A 55 16.09 11.18 -47.37
N GLU A 56 16.17 10.22 -48.29
CA GLU A 56 16.09 8.80 -47.94
C GLU A 56 17.24 8.35 -47.03
N ALA A 57 18.44 8.93 -47.17
CA ALA A 57 19.57 8.58 -46.33
C ALA A 57 19.35 9.01 -44.87
N THR A 58 18.86 10.23 -44.66
CA THR A 58 18.49 10.74 -43.33
C THR A 58 17.34 9.94 -42.71
N LEU A 59 16.33 9.53 -43.49
CA LEU A 59 15.25 8.67 -42.99
C LEU A 59 15.78 7.29 -42.54
N ILE A 60 16.76 6.72 -43.25
CA ILE A 60 17.41 5.46 -42.84
C ILE A 60 18.20 5.66 -41.53
N GLU A 61 18.88 6.79 -41.37
CA GLU A 61 19.63 7.12 -40.16
C GLU A 61 18.70 7.31 -38.95
N LEU A 62 17.56 7.96 -39.14
CA LEU A 62 16.51 8.07 -38.13
C LEU A 62 15.99 6.67 -37.72
N ALA A 63 15.83 5.73 -38.66
CA ALA A 63 15.39 4.37 -38.37
C ALA A 63 16.37 3.64 -37.44
N ARG A 64 17.67 3.76 -37.75
CA ARG A 64 18.75 3.19 -36.94
C ARG A 64 18.78 3.79 -35.54
N THR A 65 18.64 5.12 -35.45
CA THR A 65 18.64 5.84 -34.16
C THR A 65 17.48 5.42 -33.26
N LEU A 66 16.32 5.12 -33.86
CA LEU A 66 15.14 4.66 -33.14
C LEU A 66 15.11 3.13 -32.91
N GLY A 67 16.11 2.39 -33.39
CA GLY A 67 16.16 0.93 -33.28
C GLY A 67 15.09 0.21 -34.10
N LEU A 68 14.58 0.83 -35.17
CA LEU A 68 13.55 0.25 -36.03
C LEU A 68 14.18 -0.66 -37.10
N THR A 69 13.59 -1.85 -37.30
CA THR A 69 13.95 -2.80 -38.37
C THR A 69 12.83 -2.88 -39.40
N PRO A 70 12.72 -1.92 -40.34
CA PRO A 70 11.67 -1.91 -41.35
C PRO A 70 11.87 -3.02 -42.38
N ASP A 71 10.76 -3.62 -42.85
CA ASP A 71 10.76 -4.65 -43.90
C ASP A 71 11.32 -4.15 -45.24
N SER A 72 11.31 -2.83 -45.45
CA SER A 72 11.83 -2.15 -46.64
C SER A 72 12.34 -0.77 -46.26
N TYR A 73 13.59 -0.48 -46.66
CA TYR A 73 14.21 0.84 -46.49
C TYR A 73 13.86 1.84 -47.60
N SER A 74 12.87 1.54 -48.44
CA SER A 74 12.42 2.51 -49.45
C SER A 74 11.80 3.74 -48.76
N LYS A 75 12.09 4.93 -49.30
CA LYS A 75 11.53 6.20 -48.79
C LYS A 75 10.03 6.13 -48.51
N LYS A 76 9.23 5.54 -49.41
CA LYS A 76 7.78 5.41 -49.26
C LYS A 76 7.37 4.56 -48.05
N SER A 77 8.09 3.46 -47.79
CA SER A 77 7.84 2.59 -46.63
C SER A 77 8.24 3.27 -45.33
N LEU A 78 9.40 3.93 -45.30
CA LEU A 78 9.87 4.70 -44.14
C LEU A 78 8.92 5.84 -43.78
N LEU A 79 8.43 6.60 -44.77
CA LEU A 79 7.44 7.66 -44.55
C LEU A 79 6.15 7.12 -43.93
N ARG A 80 5.66 5.96 -44.37
CA ARG A 80 4.47 5.34 -43.77
C ARG A 80 4.73 4.98 -42.30
N ILE A 81 5.87 4.38 -42.00
CA ILE A 81 6.25 4.00 -40.63
C ILE A 81 6.33 5.23 -39.73
N TYR A 82 7.00 6.30 -40.17
CA TYR A 82 7.13 7.52 -39.36
C TYR A 82 5.81 8.26 -39.16
N ARG A 83 4.92 8.30 -40.16
CA ARG A 83 3.59 8.89 -40.00
C ARG A 83 2.74 8.10 -38.99
N THR A 84 2.79 6.78 -39.06
CA THR A 84 2.12 5.90 -38.09
C THR A 84 2.70 6.10 -36.70
N LEU A 85 4.02 6.07 -36.55
CA LEU A 85 4.69 6.31 -35.27
C LEU A 85 4.38 7.69 -34.70
N TRP A 86 4.40 8.75 -35.52
CA TRP A 86 4.09 10.10 -35.04
C TRP A 86 2.64 10.22 -34.58
N SER A 87 1.72 9.46 -35.17
CA SER A 87 0.31 9.46 -34.78
C SER A 87 0.05 8.61 -33.52
N GLU A 88 0.65 7.42 -33.44
CA GLU A 88 0.33 6.38 -32.45
C GLU A 88 1.34 6.25 -31.30
N ALA A 89 2.56 6.78 -31.41
CA ALA A 89 3.62 6.52 -30.43
C ALA A 89 3.49 7.31 -29.12
N ASP A 90 4.04 6.73 -28.04
CA ASP A 90 4.23 7.39 -26.74
C ASP A 90 5.24 8.54 -26.83
N ILE A 91 5.24 9.38 -25.82
CA ILE A 91 5.92 10.67 -25.79
C ILE A 91 7.44 10.57 -25.92
N GLU A 92 8.03 9.45 -25.49
CA GLU A 92 9.48 9.21 -25.59
C GLU A 92 9.93 9.01 -27.03
N LEU A 93 9.17 8.27 -27.84
CA LEU A 93 9.49 8.06 -29.26
C LEU A 93 9.41 9.38 -30.04
N ARG A 94 8.40 10.20 -29.78
CA ARG A 94 8.31 11.54 -30.39
C ARG A 94 9.45 12.44 -29.94
N ARG A 95 9.87 12.36 -28.66
CA ARG A 95 11.03 13.09 -28.15
C ARG A 95 12.30 12.69 -28.91
N HIS A 96 12.55 11.40 -29.10
CA HIS A 96 13.74 10.92 -29.83
C HIS A 96 13.74 11.37 -31.29
N ILE A 97 12.58 11.39 -31.96
CA ILE A 97 12.46 11.94 -33.32
C ILE A 97 12.83 13.44 -33.33
N VAL A 98 12.31 14.22 -32.40
CA VAL A 98 12.63 15.66 -32.29
C VAL A 98 14.10 15.89 -31.95
N GLU A 99 14.66 15.09 -31.04
CA GLU A 99 16.08 15.15 -30.67
C GLU A 99 17.00 14.80 -31.83
N PHE A 100 16.62 13.85 -32.68
CA PHE A 100 17.34 13.55 -33.92
C PHE A 100 17.43 14.77 -34.84
N PHE A 101 16.30 15.40 -35.18
CA PHE A 101 16.30 16.59 -36.04
C PHE A 101 16.98 17.80 -35.38
N ARG A 102 16.91 17.90 -34.05
CA ARG A 102 17.67 18.90 -33.29
C ARG A 102 19.17 18.66 -33.37
N ALA A 103 19.62 17.41 -33.25
CA ALA A 103 21.04 17.05 -33.34
C ALA A 103 21.57 17.21 -34.77
N GLU A 104 20.74 16.94 -35.77
CA GLU A 104 21.07 17.13 -37.18
C GLU A 104 21.19 18.61 -37.55
N GLY A 105 20.31 19.47 -37.00
CA GLY A 105 20.36 20.92 -37.19
C GLY A 105 20.01 21.41 -38.60
N LYS A 106 19.58 20.53 -39.51
CA LYS A 106 19.15 20.88 -40.87
C LYS A 106 17.69 21.36 -40.89
N LEU A 107 17.40 22.33 -41.76
CA LEU A 107 16.06 22.83 -42.01
C LEU A 107 15.52 22.28 -43.33
N TYR A 108 14.32 21.70 -43.31
CA TYR A 108 13.63 21.11 -44.45
C TYR A 108 12.48 22.02 -44.91
N LEU A 109 12.84 23.16 -45.50
CA LEU A 109 11.92 24.20 -45.93
C LEU A 109 11.19 23.85 -47.24
N PRO A 110 9.95 24.33 -47.47
CA PRO A 110 9.27 24.21 -48.75
C PRO A 110 10.01 24.97 -49.87
N THR A 111 10.08 24.40 -51.08
CA THR A 111 10.73 25.00 -52.26
C THR A 111 9.92 26.13 -52.93
N ALA A 112 8.70 26.41 -52.46
CA ALA A 112 7.87 27.56 -52.83
C ALA A 112 6.79 27.78 -51.74
N PRO A 113 6.28 29.01 -51.53
CA PRO A 113 5.07 29.20 -50.74
C PRO A 113 3.94 28.38 -51.38
N ASN A 114 3.29 27.52 -50.60
CA ASN A 114 2.20 26.67 -51.05
C ASN A 114 1.14 27.51 -51.80
N ALA A 115 0.86 27.21 -53.08
CA ALA A 115 -0.22 27.84 -53.84
C ALA A 115 -1.59 27.74 -53.11
N ASP A 116 -1.78 26.66 -52.34
CA ASP A 116 -2.95 26.39 -51.49
C ASP A 116 -3.09 27.36 -50.29
N HIS A 117 -2.03 28.10 -49.91
CA HIS A 117 -2.12 29.15 -48.88
C HIS A 117 -2.59 30.49 -49.45
N HIS A 118 -2.14 30.87 -50.66
CA HIS A 118 -2.63 32.06 -51.35
C HIS A 118 -4.10 31.90 -51.73
N GLU A 119 -4.48 30.79 -52.39
CA GLU A 119 -5.88 30.52 -52.74
C GLU A 119 -6.81 30.45 -51.51
N ARG A 120 -6.30 30.02 -50.35
CA ARG A 120 -7.06 30.02 -49.09
C ARG A 120 -7.22 31.42 -48.52
N SER A 121 -6.16 32.23 -48.52
CA SER A 121 -6.22 33.61 -48.03
C SER A 121 -7.20 34.40 -48.88
N ASP A 122 -7.12 34.27 -50.20
CA ASP A 122 -7.97 35.00 -51.14
C ASP A 122 -9.44 34.60 -50.98
N LYS A 123 -9.74 33.30 -50.90
CA LYS A 123 -11.12 32.82 -50.65
C LYS A 123 -11.64 33.21 -49.27
N LEU A 124 -10.78 33.21 -48.25
CA LEU A 124 -11.17 33.64 -46.91
C LEU A 124 -11.45 35.14 -46.89
N ASP A 125 -10.66 35.95 -47.59
CA ASP A 125 -10.86 37.39 -47.73
C ASP A 125 -12.17 37.72 -48.44
N GLU A 126 -12.49 37.03 -49.54
CA GLU A 126 -13.80 37.15 -50.22
C GLU A 126 -14.98 36.88 -49.27
N LEU A 127 -14.92 35.78 -48.49
CA LEU A 127 -15.98 35.43 -47.54
C LEU A 127 -16.05 36.37 -46.33
N LEU A 128 -14.93 36.99 -45.94
CA LEU A 128 -14.87 37.97 -44.85
C LEU A 128 -15.37 39.34 -45.28
N ASP A 129 -15.28 39.69 -46.57
CA ASP A 129 -15.86 40.92 -47.12
C ASP A 129 -17.40 40.89 -47.17
N GLU A 130 -18.01 39.70 -47.22
CA GLU A 130 -19.47 39.53 -47.11
C GLU A 130 -20.03 39.73 -45.69
N LEU A 131 -19.16 39.81 -44.67
CA LEU A 131 -19.55 39.95 -43.26
C LEU A 131 -19.27 41.36 -42.75
N GLU A 132 -20.19 41.93 -41.98
CA GLU A 132 -19.96 43.16 -41.23
C GLU A 132 -19.08 42.85 -40.01
N ILE A 133 -17.76 43.02 -40.15
CA ILE A 133 -16.76 42.70 -39.12
C ILE A 133 -15.78 43.86 -38.91
N THR A 134 -15.23 43.96 -37.69
CA THR A 134 -14.14 44.90 -37.38
C THR A 134 -12.78 44.36 -37.83
N ASP A 135 -11.76 45.22 -37.91
CA ASP A 135 -10.39 44.79 -38.25
C ASP A 135 -9.84 43.75 -37.24
N ASP A 136 -10.16 43.91 -35.96
CA ASP A 136 -9.77 42.96 -34.91
C ASP A 136 -10.47 41.60 -35.06
N GLU A 137 -11.77 41.60 -35.37
CA GLU A 137 -12.53 40.39 -35.68
C GLU A 137 -12.00 39.68 -36.92
N ARG A 138 -11.62 40.45 -37.96
CA ARG A 138 -11.02 39.94 -39.19
C ARG A 138 -9.69 39.24 -38.91
N ILE A 139 -8.82 39.84 -38.10
CA ILE A 139 -7.55 39.22 -37.69
C ILE A 139 -7.79 37.95 -36.88
N ALA A 140 -8.73 37.97 -35.93
CA ALA A 140 -9.07 36.82 -35.10
C ALA A 140 -9.63 35.65 -35.92
N LEU A 141 -10.50 35.93 -36.90
CA LEU A 141 -11.04 34.93 -37.82
C LEU A 141 -9.96 34.35 -38.74
N LYS A 142 -9.09 35.19 -39.32
CA LYS A 142 -7.95 34.72 -40.13
C LYS A 142 -7.05 33.77 -39.34
N LYS A 143 -6.76 34.12 -38.09
CA LYS A 143 -5.98 33.26 -37.19
C LYS A 143 -6.70 31.96 -36.83
N ALA A 144 -8.02 31.98 -36.64
CA ALA A 144 -8.79 30.79 -36.30
C ALA A 144 -8.89 29.78 -37.46
N PHE A 145 -8.85 30.26 -38.70
CA PHE A 145 -9.01 29.42 -39.90
C PHE A 145 -7.71 29.16 -40.67
N CYS A 146 -6.55 29.61 -40.17
CA CYS A 146 -5.26 29.47 -40.87
C CYS A 146 -4.92 28.02 -41.25
N ASP A 147 -5.22 27.07 -40.36
CA ASP A 147 -4.94 25.63 -40.50
C ASP A 147 -6.14 24.82 -41.00
N VAL A 148 -7.26 25.48 -41.33
CA VAL A 148 -8.50 24.80 -41.76
C VAL A 148 -8.48 24.57 -43.27
N ARG A 149 -8.73 23.33 -43.71
CA ARG A 149 -8.81 22.98 -45.13
C ARG A 149 -9.87 23.82 -45.85
N ILE A 150 -9.54 24.37 -47.03
CA ILE A 150 -10.39 25.26 -47.86
C ILE A 150 -11.82 24.73 -48.04
N ARG A 151 -11.98 23.42 -48.29
CA ARG A 151 -13.30 22.78 -48.48
C ARG A 151 -14.21 22.81 -47.25
N LYS A 152 -13.64 23.04 -46.06
CA LYS A 152 -14.37 23.10 -44.80
C LYS A 152 -14.70 24.54 -44.38
N ILE A 153 -14.22 25.55 -45.09
CA ILE A 153 -14.49 26.97 -44.83
C ILE A 153 -15.75 27.36 -45.63
N ASN A 154 -16.77 27.81 -44.92
CA ASN A 154 -18.02 28.32 -45.49
C ASN A 154 -18.57 29.45 -44.62
N LEU A 155 -19.51 30.22 -45.16
CA LEU A 155 -20.10 31.38 -44.49
C LEU A 155 -20.69 31.03 -43.13
N TYR A 156 -21.44 29.93 -43.03
CA TYR A 156 -22.07 29.48 -41.78
C TYR A 156 -21.05 29.27 -40.65
N LYS A 157 -19.92 28.60 -40.93
CA LYS A 157 -18.87 28.37 -39.92
C LYS A 157 -18.12 29.64 -39.57
N LEU A 158 -17.94 30.56 -40.53
CA LEU A 158 -17.36 31.87 -40.25
C LEU A 158 -18.28 32.67 -39.34
N GLN A 159 -19.60 32.68 -39.59
CA GLN A 159 -20.60 33.32 -38.75
C GLN A 159 -20.64 32.72 -37.34
N SER A 160 -20.74 31.39 -37.19
CA SER A 160 -20.72 30.77 -35.86
C SER A 160 -19.42 31.04 -35.11
N LYS A 161 -18.28 31.11 -35.81
CA LYS A 161 -17.00 31.45 -35.17
C LYS A 161 -16.90 32.93 -34.82
N LEU A 162 -17.46 33.81 -35.65
CA LEU A 162 -17.56 35.24 -35.39
C LEU A 162 -18.42 35.53 -34.16
N GLU A 163 -19.57 34.87 -34.03
CA GLU A 163 -20.42 34.96 -32.82
C GLU A 163 -19.65 34.59 -31.55
N LEU A 164 -18.84 33.52 -31.64
CA LEU A 164 -18.02 33.06 -30.51
C LEU A 164 -16.90 34.05 -30.18
N ILE A 165 -16.23 34.63 -31.20
CA ILE A 165 -15.23 35.69 -31.01
C ILE A 165 -15.85 36.94 -30.38
N ARG A 166 -17.02 37.37 -30.86
CA ARG A 166 -17.76 38.50 -30.30
C ARG A 166 -18.11 38.27 -28.85
N PHE A 167 -18.57 37.07 -28.53
CA PHE A 167 -18.88 36.69 -27.15
C PHE A 167 -17.63 36.70 -26.26
N GLU A 168 -16.50 36.15 -26.73
CA GLU A 168 -15.22 36.19 -26.01
C GLU A 168 -14.75 37.64 -25.76
N GLN A 169 -14.78 38.50 -26.80
CA GLN A 169 -14.42 39.91 -26.68
C GLN A 169 -15.35 40.68 -25.72
N LYS A 170 -16.65 40.42 -25.80
CA LYS A 170 -17.65 40.99 -24.89
C LYS A 170 -17.36 40.56 -23.45
N LYS A 171 -17.07 39.27 -23.22
CA LYS A 171 -16.73 38.74 -21.90
C LYS A 171 -15.45 39.37 -21.35
N GLU A 172 -14.39 39.48 -22.17
CA GLU A 172 -13.14 40.17 -21.78
C GLU A 172 -13.36 41.65 -21.43
N HIS A 173 -14.23 42.34 -22.17
CA HIS A 173 -14.59 43.72 -21.86
C HIS A 173 -15.33 43.81 -20.52
N ILE A 174 -16.30 42.93 -20.28
CA ILE A 174 -17.03 42.85 -19.00
C ILE A 174 -16.07 42.56 -17.84
N GLU A 175 -15.14 41.61 -17.98
CA GLU A 175 -14.14 41.28 -16.97
C GLU A 175 -13.26 42.49 -16.61
N ARG A 176 -12.83 43.24 -17.62
CA ARG A 176 -12.02 44.45 -17.44
C ARG A 176 -12.76 45.55 -16.68
N GLU A 177 -13.99 45.86 -17.09
CA GLU A 177 -14.80 46.91 -16.47
C GLU A 177 -15.28 46.51 -15.07
N SER A 178 -15.63 45.24 -14.87
CA SER A 178 -16.07 44.71 -13.57
C SER A 178 -14.92 44.43 -12.60
N GLN A 179 -13.66 44.55 -13.04
CA GLN A 179 -12.45 44.23 -12.25
C GLN A 179 -12.51 42.82 -11.63
N GLY A 180 -12.89 41.83 -12.43
CA GLY A 180 -13.02 40.43 -12.02
C GLY A 180 -12.79 39.48 -13.18
N HIS A 181 -12.83 38.18 -12.92
CA HIS A 181 -12.67 37.14 -13.93
C HIS A 181 -13.76 36.08 -13.78
N PHE A 182 -14.32 35.60 -14.88
CA PHE A 182 -15.30 34.52 -14.81
C PHE A 182 -14.63 33.16 -14.69
N ASP A 183 -15.11 32.35 -13.75
CA ASP A 183 -14.69 30.96 -13.63
C ASP A 183 -15.34 30.05 -14.69
N ILE A 184 -15.10 28.74 -14.58
CA ILE A 184 -15.61 27.72 -15.50
C ILE A 184 -17.14 27.58 -15.39
N GLU A 185 -17.73 28.02 -14.29
CA GLU A 185 -19.17 28.00 -14.03
C GLU A 185 -19.83 29.36 -14.31
N ASP A 186 -19.13 30.29 -14.98
CA ASP A 186 -19.59 31.66 -15.27
C ASP A 186 -20.00 32.44 -14.00
N ARG A 187 -19.27 32.22 -12.90
CA ARG A 187 -19.32 33.09 -11.71
C ARG A 187 -18.22 34.14 -11.81
N LEU A 188 -18.53 35.38 -11.48
CA LEU A 188 -17.53 36.43 -11.43
C LEU A 188 -16.72 36.30 -10.12
N GLU A 189 -15.43 36.00 -10.24
CA GLU A 189 -14.44 36.09 -9.17
C GLU A 189 -13.88 37.51 -9.10
N PHE A 190 -13.98 38.16 -7.93
CA PHE A 190 -13.49 39.52 -7.73
C PHE A 190 -12.88 39.68 -6.34
N ASN A 191 -12.03 40.71 -6.19
CA ASN A 191 -11.36 41.02 -4.93
C ASN A 191 -12.18 42.05 -4.13
N ALA A 192 -12.71 41.64 -2.97
CA ALA A 192 -13.45 42.50 -2.07
C ALA A 192 -12.59 42.91 -0.86
N SER A 193 -12.65 44.17 -0.45
CA SER A 193 -12.00 44.63 0.77
C SER A 193 -12.96 44.49 1.95
N LEU A 194 -12.67 43.58 2.88
CA LEU A 194 -13.44 43.40 4.11
C LEU A 194 -12.72 44.01 5.31
N GLU A 195 -13.51 44.53 6.25
CA GLU A 195 -13.05 45.17 7.47
C GLU A 195 -13.09 44.19 8.65
N TYR A 196 -11.96 44.05 9.34
CA TYR A 196 -11.78 43.22 10.51
C TYR A 196 -11.66 44.14 11.72
N ASP A 197 -12.59 44.02 12.65
CA ASP A 197 -12.56 44.71 13.94
C ASP A 197 -12.55 43.66 15.05
N ILE A 198 -11.43 43.58 15.77
CA ILE A 198 -11.27 42.64 16.87
C ILE A 198 -10.34 43.22 17.94
N TYR A 199 -10.78 43.15 19.20
CA TYR A 199 -10.04 43.60 20.38
C TYR A 199 -9.51 45.04 20.29
N GLY A 200 -10.25 45.94 19.63
CA GLY A 200 -9.87 47.34 19.46
C GLY A 200 -8.86 47.60 18.35
N GLU A 201 -8.49 46.58 17.57
CA GLU A 201 -7.71 46.72 16.34
C GLU A 201 -8.61 46.62 15.11
N THR A 202 -8.55 47.64 14.24
CA THR A 202 -9.27 47.66 12.97
C THR A 202 -8.30 47.63 11.80
N PHE A 203 -8.49 46.70 10.86
CA PHE A 203 -7.72 46.61 9.62
C PHE A 203 -8.55 46.03 8.48
N ARG A 204 -8.07 46.19 7.24
CA ARG A 204 -8.75 45.65 6.04
C ARG A 204 -7.95 44.55 5.38
N LYS A 205 -8.64 43.53 4.86
CA LYS A 205 -8.04 42.49 4.04
C LYS A 205 -8.81 42.33 2.74
N ILE A 206 -8.07 42.05 1.68
CA ILE A 206 -8.62 41.74 0.36
C ILE A 206 -8.93 40.25 0.32
N GLN A 207 -10.19 39.91 0.04
CA GLN A 207 -10.70 38.54 -0.04
C GLN A 207 -11.25 38.27 -1.45
N PRO A 208 -10.85 37.17 -2.10
CA PRO A 208 -11.46 36.75 -3.36
C PRO A 208 -12.87 36.20 -3.09
N LEU A 209 -13.89 36.78 -3.72
CA LEU A 209 -15.28 36.38 -3.61
C LEU A 209 -15.81 35.97 -4.98
N ARG A 210 -16.75 35.02 -5.00
CA ARG A 210 -17.40 34.54 -6.22
C ARG A 210 -18.89 34.82 -6.16
N THR A 211 -19.41 35.46 -7.21
CA THR A 211 -20.84 35.75 -7.31
C THR A 211 -21.67 34.48 -7.54
N LYS A 212 -22.99 34.64 -7.55
CA LYS A 212 -23.89 33.65 -8.16
C LYS A 212 -23.51 33.41 -9.63
N VAL A 213 -23.92 32.26 -10.16
CA VAL A 213 -23.80 31.91 -11.58
C VAL A 213 -24.67 32.85 -12.41
N PHE A 214 -24.11 33.39 -13.49
CA PHE A 214 -24.85 34.17 -14.48
C PHE A 214 -25.15 33.28 -15.70
N PRO A 215 -26.43 33.15 -16.12
CA PRO A 215 -26.77 32.31 -17.26
C PRO A 215 -26.06 32.74 -18.54
N PHE A 216 -25.58 31.77 -19.32
CA PHE A 216 -24.93 32.04 -20.61
C PHE A 216 -25.80 32.90 -21.55
N SER A 217 -27.10 32.64 -21.63
CA SER A 217 -28.03 33.44 -22.43
C SER A 217 -28.06 34.91 -22.02
N PHE A 218 -28.02 35.20 -20.72
CA PHE A 218 -27.96 36.56 -20.21
C PHE A 218 -26.64 37.23 -20.59
N LEU A 219 -25.50 36.56 -20.38
CA LEU A 219 -24.18 37.09 -20.76
C LEU A 219 -24.06 37.31 -22.28
N GLN A 220 -24.71 36.48 -23.09
CA GLN A 220 -24.67 36.56 -24.54
C GLN A 220 -25.58 37.67 -25.08
N GLU A 221 -26.84 37.70 -24.67
CA GLU A 221 -27.90 38.52 -25.29
C GLU A 221 -28.03 39.91 -24.66
N ALA A 222 -27.81 40.07 -23.36
CA ALA A 222 -28.07 41.33 -22.68
C ALA A 222 -27.06 42.43 -23.04
N PRO A 223 -27.44 43.72 -23.04
CA PRO A 223 -26.50 44.83 -23.23
C PRO A 223 -25.39 44.82 -22.16
N VAL A 224 -24.18 45.20 -22.54
CA VAL A 224 -23.01 45.23 -21.63
C VAL A 224 -23.29 46.10 -20.39
N GLU A 225 -23.95 47.24 -20.57
CA GLU A 225 -24.31 48.17 -19.49
C GLU A 225 -25.23 47.51 -18.44
N GLN A 226 -26.21 46.71 -18.89
CA GLN A 226 -27.10 45.98 -17.99
C GLN A 226 -26.35 44.89 -17.24
N ILE A 227 -25.48 44.14 -17.93
CA ILE A 227 -24.65 43.10 -17.30
C ILE A 227 -23.75 43.71 -16.23
N LEU A 228 -23.08 44.82 -16.53
CA LEU A 228 -22.20 45.50 -15.59
C LEU A 228 -22.97 46.03 -14.36
N ALA A 229 -24.19 46.55 -14.55
CA ALA A 229 -25.05 46.99 -13.44
C ALA A 229 -25.44 45.82 -12.52
N GLU A 230 -25.86 44.68 -13.08
CA GLU A 230 -26.21 43.49 -12.30
C GLU A 230 -24.98 42.88 -11.59
N LEU A 231 -23.81 42.89 -12.23
CA LEU A 231 -22.57 42.44 -11.60
C LEU A 231 -22.16 43.37 -10.45
N ALA A 232 -22.28 44.69 -10.62
CA ALA A 232 -21.97 45.66 -9.57
C ALA A 232 -22.90 45.48 -8.35
N ASP A 233 -24.19 45.28 -8.57
CA ASP A 233 -25.15 44.97 -7.51
C ASP A 233 -24.81 43.65 -6.81
N ALA A 234 -24.58 42.57 -7.59
CA ALA A 234 -24.21 41.28 -7.04
C ALA A 234 -22.91 41.32 -6.22
N LYS A 235 -21.90 42.08 -6.67
CA LYS A 235 -20.65 42.31 -5.92
C LYS A 235 -20.91 43.02 -4.60
N THR A 236 -21.74 44.06 -4.62
CA THR A 236 -22.08 44.86 -3.42
C THR A 236 -22.83 44.03 -2.40
N VAL A 237 -23.92 43.37 -2.83
CA VAL A 237 -24.74 42.49 -1.98
C VAL A 237 -23.90 41.37 -1.37
N LEU A 238 -23.03 40.73 -2.16
CA LEU A 238 -22.17 39.66 -1.66
C LEU A 238 -21.11 40.18 -0.67
N THR A 239 -20.51 41.33 -0.95
CA THR A 239 -19.52 41.95 -0.07
C THR A 239 -20.14 42.29 1.28
N GLU A 240 -21.34 42.87 1.29
CA GLU A 240 -22.08 43.17 2.52
C GLU A 240 -22.48 41.92 3.30
N LEU A 241 -22.93 40.87 2.59
CA LEU A 241 -23.26 39.59 3.19
C LEU A 241 -22.03 38.97 3.86
N LYS A 242 -20.90 38.94 3.16
CA LYS A 242 -19.64 38.40 3.69
C LYS A 242 -19.08 39.24 4.83
N GLN A 243 -19.25 40.56 4.79
CA GLN A 243 -18.92 41.45 5.89
C GLN A 243 -19.77 41.13 7.13
N LYS A 244 -21.08 40.89 6.97
CA LYS A 244 -21.97 40.49 8.08
C LYS A 244 -21.58 39.13 8.65
N GLU A 245 -21.28 38.14 7.81
CA GLU A 245 -20.80 36.81 8.24
C GLU A 245 -19.48 36.92 9.02
N LEU A 246 -18.53 37.72 8.52
CA LEU A 246 -17.26 37.98 9.18
C LEU A 246 -17.47 38.65 10.54
N THR A 247 -18.24 39.73 10.60
CA THR A 247 -18.52 40.45 11.85
C THR A 247 -19.20 39.53 12.86
N ALA A 248 -20.18 38.72 12.42
CA ALA A 248 -20.83 37.74 13.28
C ALA A 248 -19.81 36.72 13.82
N PHE A 249 -18.94 36.18 12.96
CA PHE A 249 -17.88 35.26 13.37
C PHE A 249 -16.92 35.89 14.39
N LEU A 250 -16.42 37.11 14.15
CA LEU A 250 -15.50 37.79 15.07
C LEU A 250 -16.15 38.03 16.44
N LEU A 251 -17.46 38.32 16.48
CA LEU A 251 -18.22 38.46 17.73
C LEU A 251 -18.39 37.12 18.48
N THR A 252 -18.28 35.97 17.82
CA THR A 252 -18.34 34.66 18.49
C THR A 252 -17.04 34.28 19.21
N ILE A 253 -15.93 34.97 18.92
CA ILE A 253 -14.63 34.69 19.52
C ILE A 253 -14.63 35.18 20.98
N ALA A 254 -14.55 34.24 21.91
CA ALA A 254 -14.57 34.53 23.35
C ALA A 254 -13.43 35.47 23.78
N ASN A 255 -13.68 36.31 24.80
CA ASN A 255 -12.67 37.15 25.45
C ASN A 255 -12.92 37.20 26.98
N PRO A 256 -12.09 36.56 27.81
CA PRO A 256 -10.88 35.82 27.45
C PRO A 256 -11.19 34.49 26.73
N HIS A 257 -10.34 34.12 25.76
CA HIS A 257 -10.48 32.87 25.03
C HIS A 257 -9.81 31.71 25.79
N PRO A 258 -10.44 30.51 25.89
CA PRO A 258 -9.90 29.41 26.70
C PRO A 258 -8.59 28.82 26.16
N TYR A 259 -8.35 28.92 24.85
CA TYR A 259 -7.20 28.28 24.18
C TYR A 259 -6.15 29.22 23.60
N LEU A 260 -6.49 30.49 23.35
CA LEU A 260 -5.71 31.40 22.53
C LEU A 260 -5.52 32.72 23.28
N SER A 261 -4.35 33.34 23.15
CA SER A 261 -4.16 34.70 23.63
C SER A 261 -4.76 35.73 22.65
N GLY A 262 -5.03 36.94 23.12
CA GLY A 262 -5.49 38.03 22.25
C GLY A 262 -4.51 38.33 21.11
N GLU A 263 -3.21 38.31 21.40
CA GLU A 263 -2.16 38.50 20.40
C GLU A 263 -2.13 37.37 19.36
N GLU A 264 -2.30 36.11 19.78
CA GLU A 264 -2.36 34.95 18.88
C GLU A 264 -3.55 35.03 17.94
N ILE A 265 -4.71 35.43 18.46
CA ILE A 265 -5.95 35.63 17.68
C ILE A 265 -5.73 36.68 16.60
N VAL A 266 -5.27 37.88 16.98
CA VAL A 266 -5.02 38.98 16.04
C VAL A 266 -3.98 38.58 14.99
N ALA A 267 -2.88 37.95 15.42
CA ALA A 267 -1.82 37.51 14.52
C ALA A 267 -2.30 36.44 13.53
N ALA A 268 -3.10 35.47 13.98
CA ALA A 268 -3.66 34.43 13.11
C ALA A 268 -4.60 35.03 12.05
N ILE A 269 -5.51 35.92 12.44
CA ILE A 269 -6.44 36.59 11.53
C ILE A 269 -5.67 37.42 10.49
N LYS A 270 -4.66 38.19 10.92
CA LYS A 270 -3.81 38.98 10.01
C LYS A 270 -3.06 38.09 9.00
N ARG A 271 -2.45 37.00 9.46
CA ARG A 271 -1.67 36.06 8.62
C ARG A 271 -2.52 35.12 7.76
N ALA A 272 -3.82 34.99 8.03
CA ALA A 272 -4.71 34.11 7.29
C ALA A 272 -4.63 34.38 5.78
N GLN A 273 -4.54 33.33 4.97
CA GLN A 273 -4.54 33.50 3.52
C GLN A 273 -5.92 33.98 3.04
N PRO A 274 -5.98 34.73 1.94
CA PRO A 274 -7.25 35.13 1.35
C PRO A 274 -8.08 33.89 0.97
N SER A 275 -9.36 33.89 1.35
CA SER A 275 -10.30 32.79 1.20
C SER A 275 -11.73 33.32 1.06
N GLU A 276 -12.54 32.63 0.26
CA GLU A 276 -13.98 32.91 0.12
C GLU A 276 -14.75 32.67 1.43
N ASP A 277 -14.30 31.69 2.22
CA ASP A 277 -14.85 31.42 3.56
C ASP A 277 -14.16 32.29 4.60
N VAL A 278 -14.83 33.38 4.98
CA VAL A 278 -14.38 34.36 5.97
C VAL A 278 -14.42 33.84 7.41
N THR A 279 -15.08 32.70 7.66
CA THR A 279 -15.20 32.07 8.98
C THR A 279 -14.14 31.00 9.23
N PHE A 280 -13.43 30.60 8.17
CA PHE A 280 -12.36 29.61 8.26
C PHE A 280 -11.00 30.29 8.35
N ILE A 281 -10.45 30.35 9.57
CA ILE A 281 -9.13 30.92 9.82
C ILE A 281 -8.18 29.81 10.29
N ALA A 282 -7.14 29.54 9.49
CA ALA A 282 -6.16 28.54 9.82
C ALA A 282 -5.28 28.96 11.01
N LEU A 283 -5.00 28.00 11.90
CA LEU A 283 -4.03 28.15 12.99
C LEU A 283 -2.74 27.41 12.63
N SER A 284 -1.61 27.90 13.14
CA SER A 284 -0.32 27.25 12.93
C SER A 284 -0.21 25.93 13.68
N ASP A 285 0.62 25.01 13.18
CA ASP A 285 0.86 23.70 13.80
C ASP A 285 1.28 23.83 15.27
N GLY A 286 2.11 24.82 15.61
CA GLY A 286 2.55 25.05 16.99
C GLY A 286 1.41 25.42 17.94
N ILE A 287 0.46 26.26 17.50
CA ILE A 287 -0.70 26.64 18.32
C ILE A 287 -1.61 25.43 18.50
N VAL A 288 -1.95 24.75 17.40
CA VAL A 288 -2.85 23.58 17.43
C VAL A 288 -2.25 22.46 18.27
N ALA A 289 -0.95 22.17 18.11
CA ALA A 289 -0.24 21.16 18.89
C ALA A 289 -0.27 21.49 20.39
N ARG A 290 -0.06 22.76 20.77
CA ARG A 290 -0.16 23.19 22.17
C ARG A 290 -1.56 22.98 22.74
N ILE A 291 -2.60 23.31 21.99
CA ILE A 291 -4.00 23.15 22.43
C ILE A 291 -4.31 21.66 22.64
N ILE A 292 -3.97 20.81 21.66
CA ILE A 292 -4.20 19.37 21.73
C ILE A 292 -3.37 18.73 22.87
N ALA A 293 -2.13 19.19 23.09
CA ALA A 293 -1.27 18.70 24.15
C ALA A 293 -1.80 18.96 25.56
N GLN A 294 -2.77 19.87 25.73
CA GLN A 294 -3.44 20.08 27.02
C GLN A 294 -4.40 18.93 27.39
N THR A 295 -4.91 18.21 26.39
CA THR A 295 -5.91 17.14 26.60
C THR A 295 -5.29 15.74 26.48
N ILE A 296 -4.30 15.55 25.60
CA ILE A 296 -3.69 14.25 25.31
C ILE A 296 -2.17 14.34 25.15
N PRO A 297 -1.41 13.25 25.42
CA PRO A 297 0.05 13.20 25.23
C PRO A 297 0.42 13.12 23.74
N LEU A 298 0.41 14.27 23.07
CA LEU A 298 0.71 14.41 21.65
C LEU A 298 2.15 13.99 21.32
N SER A 299 2.33 13.12 20.33
CA SER A 299 3.65 12.75 19.80
C SER A 299 3.96 13.51 18.51
N THR A 300 3.06 13.46 17.52
CA THR A 300 3.18 14.22 16.28
C THR A 300 1.83 14.80 15.85
N LEU A 301 1.87 15.97 15.18
CA LEU A 301 0.71 16.60 14.54
C LEU A 301 1.06 16.91 13.10
N SER A 302 0.19 16.53 12.17
CA SER A 302 0.29 16.90 10.76
C SER A 302 -1.03 17.49 10.29
N GLN A 303 -0.99 18.62 9.59
CA GLN A 303 -2.17 19.24 9.02
C GLN A 303 -2.14 19.11 7.49
N THR A 304 -3.21 18.55 6.93
CA THR A 304 -3.46 18.58 5.49
C THR A 304 -4.39 19.76 5.14
N ILE A 305 -4.92 19.78 3.92
CA ILE A 305 -5.89 20.79 3.49
C ILE A 305 -7.22 20.62 4.25
N THR A 306 -7.67 19.39 4.48
CA THR A 306 -8.99 19.07 5.01
C THR A 306 -8.98 18.43 6.39
N GLU A 307 -7.86 17.81 6.79
CA GLU A 307 -7.78 16.97 7.99
C GLU A 307 -6.55 17.31 8.84
N MET A 308 -6.68 17.06 10.14
CA MET A 308 -5.59 17.04 11.10
C MET A 308 -5.34 15.60 11.53
N ILE A 309 -4.09 15.15 11.43
CA ILE A 309 -3.66 13.82 11.84
C ILE A 309 -2.84 13.98 13.12
N ILE A 310 -3.35 13.41 14.19
CA ILE A 310 -2.75 13.41 15.52
C ILE A 310 -2.18 12.02 15.75
N SER A 311 -0.93 11.92 16.16
CA SER A 311 -0.32 10.64 16.53
C SER A 311 0.13 10.64 17.97
N ILE A 312 -0.14 9.54 18.68
CA ILE A 312 0.29 9.34 20.06
C ILE A 312 0.91 7.96 20.24
N ASN A 313 1.82 7.83 21.20
CA ASN A 313 2.33 6.54 21.63
C ASN A 313 1.37 5.91 22.65
N ALA A 314 0.83 4.76 22.31
CA ALA A 314 -0.05 3.97 23.16
C ALA A 314 0.63 2.66 23.56
N ASN A 315 0.18 2.11 24.68
CA ASN A 315 0.61 0.80 25.15
C ASN A 315 -0.61 -0.11 25.25
N PHE A 316 -0.43 -1.33 24.77
CA PHE A 316 -1.41 -2.41 24.85
C PHE A 316 -0.77 -3.62 25.53
N GLN A 317 -1.48 -4.26 26.44
CA GLN A 317 -1.04 -5.52 27.05
C GLN A 317 -2.04 -6.61 26.67
N PRO A 318 -1.65 -7.56 25.80
CA PRO A 318 -2.52 -8.67 25.46
C PRO A 318 -2.91 -9.49 26.71
N PRO A 319 -4.13 -10.04 26.77
CA PRO A 319 -4.55 -10.94 27.82
C PRO A 319 -3.57 -12.10 27.95
N GLN A 320 -3.27 -12.50 29.19
CA GLN A 320 -2.37 -13.63 29.52
C GLN A 320 -0.89 -13.42 29.13
N ALA A 321 -0.54 -12.28 28.52
CA ALA A 321 0.83 -11.91 28.21
C ALA A 321 1.45 -11.03 29.32
N GLU A 322 2.72 -11.29 29.64
CA GLU A 322 3.50 -10.43 30.55
C GLU A 322 4.13 -9.22 29.83
N ARG A 323 4.33 -9.33 28.51
CA ARG A 323 4.94 -8.27 27.69
C ARG A 323 3.89 -7.24 27.23
N LYS A 324 4.27 -5.98 27.29
CA LYS A 324 3.52 -4.85 26.72
C LYS A 324 3.98 -4.59 25.29
N ILE A 325 3.03 -4.24 24.42
CA ILE A 325 3.26 -3.80 23.05
C ILE A 325 3.07 -2.28 23.01
N THR A 326 4.10 -1.57 22.58
CA THR A 326 4.01 -0.13 22.31
C THR A 326 3.74 0.08 20.82
N TYR A 327 2.79 0.95 20.51
CA TYR A 327 2.36 1.24 19.15
C TYR A 327 1.99 2.71 18.99
N GLU A 328 2.00 3.18 17.74
CA GLU A 328 1.55 4.52 17.37
C GLU A 328 0.05 4.47 17.02
N LEU A 329 -0.75 5.28 17.72
CA LEU A 329 -2.18 5.44 17.45
C LEU A 329 -2.40 6.75 16.74
N HIS A 330 -3.12 6.71 15.62
CA HIS A 330 -3.47 7.89 14.83
C HIS A 330 -4.94 8.24 14.98
N LEU A 331 -5.22 9.52 15.25
CA LEU A 331 -6.56 10.08 15.27
C LEU A 331 -6.68 11.13 14.17
N ILE A 332 -7.68 10.97 13.29
CA ILE A 332 -7.95 11.88 12.18
C ILE A 332 -9.12 12.77 12.58
N LEU A 333 -8.91 14.08 12.55
CA LEU A 333 -9.94 15.08 12.85
C LEU A 333 -10.22 15.96 11.63
N PRO A 334 -11.49 16.23 11.29
CA PRO A 334 -11.85 17.20 10.27
C PRO A 334 -11.35 18.60 10.65
N LYS A 335 -10.50 19.20 9.79
CA LYS A 335 -9.78 20.45 10.09
C LYS A 335 -10.71 21.63 10.27
N LYS A 336 -11.73 21.75 9.42
CA LYS A 336 -12.66 22.89 9.41
C LYS A 336 -13.46 22.94 10.70
N GLU A 337 -14.10 21.84 11.04
CA GLU A 337 -14.94 21.69 12.22
C GLU A 337 -14.10 21.87 13.49
N THR A 338 -12.93 21.23 13.54
CA THR A 338 -12.03 21.33 14.70
C THR A 338 -11.57 22.77 14.94
N LEU A 339 -11.17 23.49 13.89
CA LEU A 339 -10.79 24.90 14.02
C LEU A 339 -11.97 25.78 14.41
N GLN A 340 -13.17 25.53 13.87
CA GLN A 340 -14.37 26.29 14.25
C GLN A 340 -14.70 26.10 15.74
N THR A 341 -14.63 24.88 16.26
CA THR A 341 -14.78 24.58 17.69
C THR A 341 -13.72 25.31 18.53
N ILE A 342 -12.45 25.29 18.08
CA ILE A 342 -11.37 26.04 18.74
C ILE A 342 -11.68 27.54 18.78
N TRP A 343 -12.04 28.15 17.64
CA TRP A 343 -12.31 29.58 17.53
C TRP A 343 -13.52 30.05 18.36
N ARG A 344 -14.50 29.18 18.58
CA ARG A 344 -15.65 29.44 19.48
C ARG A 344 -15.31 29.25 20.96
N GLY A 345 -14.14 28.71 21.27
CA GLY A 345 -13.76 28.34 22.64
C GLY A 345 -14.56 27.18 23.21
N GLU A 346 -15.13 26.33 22.35
CA GLU A 346 -15.89 25.14 22.76
C GLU A 346 -14.92 24.00 23.15
N PRO A 347 -15.29 23.12 24.11
CA PRO A 347 -14.46 22.00 24.51
C PRO A 347 -14.23 21.01 23.36
N LEU A 348 -13.00 20.52 23.23
CA LEU A 348 -12.62 19.53 22.24
C LEU A 348 -12.76 18.11 22.82
N ASP A 349 -13.69 17.32 22.28
CA ASP A 349 -13.94 15.91 22.68
C ASP A 349 -12.87 14.94 22.13
N ILE A 350 -11.60 15.36 22.12
CA ILE A 350 -10.49 14.58 21.56
C ILE A 350 -10.25 13.31 22.38
N SER A 351 -10.33 13.40 23.71
CA SER A 351 -10.05 12.28 24.60
C SER A 351 -11.04 11.13 24.43
N GLU A 352 -12.32 11.43 24.22
CA GLU A 352 -13.36 10.42 23.99
C GLU A 352 -13.20 9.76 22.61
N LYS A 353 -12.95 10.57 21.57
CA LYS A 353 -12.68 10.06 20.22
C LYS A 353 -11.44 9.16 20.19
N LEU A 354 -10.38 9.59 20.86
CA LEU A 354 -9.14 8.84 20.98
C LEU A 354 -9.35 7.51 21.73
N LEU A 355 -10.12 7.52 22.81
CA LEU A 355 -10.44 6.30 23.55
C LEU A 355 -11.24 5.31 22.70
N THR A 356 -12.18 5.82 21.90
CA THR A 356 -12.98 5.01 20.99
C THR A 356 -12.09 4.37 19.93
N GLU A 357 -11.26 5.16 19.26
CA GLU A 357 -10.31 4.69 18.24
C GLU A 357 -9.33 3.65 18.82
N LYS A 358 -8.79 3.92 20.02
CA LYS A 358 -7.92 3.00 20.76
C LYS A 358 -8.61 1.65 21.00
N ASN A 359 -9.84 1.67 21.51
CA ASN A 359 -10.59 0.45 21.85
C ASN A 359 -10.89 -0.37 20.59
N GLU A 360 -11.26 0.28 19.48
CA GLU A 360 -11.51 -0.39 18.20
C GLU A 360 -10.23 -1.05 17.65
N HIS A 361 -9.12 -0.33 17.64
CA HIS A 361 -7.81 -0.85 17.22
C HIS A 361 -7.36 -2.05 18.06
N GLU A 362 -7.45 -1.94 19.39
CA GLU A 362 -7.05 -3.02 20.31
C GLU A 362 -7.97 -4.24 20.21
N THR A 363 -9.28 -4.03 20.02
CA THR A 363 -10.25 -5.12 19.82
C THR A 363 -9.98 -5.87 18.52
N TYR A 364 -9.69 -5.16 17.43
CA TYR A 364 -9.34 -5.79 16.16
C TYR A 364 -8.04 -6.61 16.26
N PHE A 365 -7.01 -6.04 16.89
CA PHE A 365 -5.76 -6.76 17.14
C PHE A 365 -5.98 -8.02 17.97
N LEU A 366 -6.78 -7.93 19.03
CA LEU A 366 -7.11 -9.05 19.91
C LEU A 366 -7.73 -10.23 19.15
N GLN A 367 -8.68 -9.97 18.27
CA GLN A 367 -9.35 -11.01 17.49
C GLN A 367 -8.36 -11.80 16.63
N GLU A 368 -7.49 -11.09 15.90
CA GLU A 368 -6.47 -11.73 15.05
C GLU A 368 -5.38 -12.43 15.89
N TYR A 369 -5.04 -11.85 17.03
CA TYR A 369 -4.05 -12.40 17.97
C TYR A 369 -4.54 -13.71 18.59
N GLU A 370 -5.80 -13.76 19.04
CA GLU A 370 -6.42 -14.98 19.58
C GLU A 370 -6.53 -16.08 18.53
N ALA A 371 -6.88 -15.74 17.28
CA ALA A 371 -6.91 -16.70 16.18
C ALA A 371 -5.51 -17.28 15.87
N LEU A 372 -4.47 -16.44 15.94
CA LEU A 372 -3.08 -16.86 15.77
C LEU A 372 -2.64 -17.81 16.89
N ILE A 373 -2.95 -17.47 18.15
CA ILE A 373 -2.66 -18.34 19.30
C ILE A 373 -3.39 -19.68 19.16
N ALA A 374 -4.68 -19.67 18.79
CA ALA A 374 -5.45 -20.90 18.60
C ALA A 374 -4.80 -21.83 17.56
N SER A 375 -4.34 -21.26 16.45
CA SER A 375 -3.62 -22.00 15.41
C SER A 375 -2.28 -22.57 15.91
N ALA A 376 -1.55 -21.81 16.72
CA ALA A 376 -0.30 -22.25 17.33
C ALA A 376 -0.53 -23.39 18.36
N LYS A 377 -1.58 -23.27 19.18
CA LYS A 377 -2.00 -24.33 20.12
C LYS A 377 -2.39 -25.62 19.41
N GLU A 378 -3.10 -25.52 18.28
CA GLU A 378 -3.44 -26.68 17.46
C GLU A 378 -2.18 -27.38 16.92
N ALA A 379 -1.23 -26.61 16.38
CA ALA A 379 0.04 -27.14 15.88
C ALA A 379 0.90 -27.80 16.98
N ALA A 380 0.85 -27.25 18.20
CA ALA A 380 1.56 -27.76 19.37
C ALA A 380 0.77 -28.81 20.18
N SER A 381 -0.44 -29.20 19.77
CA SER A 381 -1.35 -30.07 20.56
C SER A 381 -0.76 -31.41 20.99
N SER A 382 0.21 -31.94 20.24
CA SER A 382 0.91 -33.19 20.56
C SER A 382 2.10 -33.00 21.50
N LEU A 383 2.45 -31.77 21.84
CA LEU A 383 3.52 -31.41 22.76
C LEU A 383 2.90 -31.00 24.12
N GLN A 384 3.59 -31.30 25.22
CA GLN A 384 3.18 -30.88 26.56
C GLN A 384 3.63 -29.45 26.87
N LEU A 385 3.45 -28.53 25.93
CA LEU A 385 3.76 -27.10 26.13
C LEU A 385 2.62 -26.44 26.90
N SER A 386 2.97 -25.57 27.84
CA SER A 386 2.00 -24.73 28.52
C SER A 386 1.50 -23.60 27.63
N ASP A 387 0.26 -23.14 27.87
CA ASP A 387 -0.32 -22.01 27.15
C ASP A 387 0.57 -20.76 27.24
N LYS A 388 1.22 -20.55 28.39
CA LYS A 388 2.14 -19.43 28.61
C LYS A 388 3.35 -19.49 27.68
N GLU A 389 3.99 -20.65 27.56
CA GLU A 389 5.16 -20.82 26.68
C GLU A 389 4.81 -20.55 25.21
N ILE A 390 3.64 -21.01 24.77
CA ILE A 390 3.16 -20.76 23.39
C ILE A 390 2.93 -19.26 23.18
N ILE A 391 2.24 -18.60 24.12
CA ILE A 391 1.95 -17.17 24.05
C ILE A 391 3.24 -16.33 24.02
N ASP A 392 4.18 -16.61 24.92
CA ASP A 392 5.45 -15.88 25.00
C ASP A 392 6.28 -16.05 23.72
N THR A 393 6.32 -17.26 23.17
CA THR A 393 7.02 -17.54 21.90
C THR A 393 6.37 -16.83 20.71
N ILE A 394 5.02 -16.84 20.64
CA ILE A 394 4.29 -16.15 19.57
C ILE A 394 4.54 -14.64 19.64
N LEU A 395 4.51 -14.05 20.84
CA LEU A 395 4.80 -12.63 21.02
C LEU A 395 6.23 -12.26 20.65
N GLU A 396 7.20 -13.11 20.97
CA GLU A 396 8.60 -12.92 20.58
C GLU A 396 8.76 -12.83 19.05
N PHE A 397 8.02 -13.65 18.30
CA PHE A 397 8.04 -13.61 16.83
C PHE A 397 7.15 -12.52 16.23
N LEU A 398 6.07 -12.14 16.91
CA LEU A 398 5.10 -11.15 16.42
C LEU A 398 5.61 -9.71 16.54
N ILE A 399 6.15 -9.34 17.70
CA ILE A 399 6.58 -7.95 17.99
C ILE A 399 7.54 -7.39 16.92
N PRO A 400 8.57 -8.13 16.46
CA PRO A 400 9.46 -7.63 15.42
C PRO A 400 8.81 -7.43 14.05
N GLN A 401 7.62 -8.00 13.80
CA GLN A 401 6.95 -7.93 12.50
C GLN A 401 5.93 -6.79 12.40
N ILE A 402 5.49 -6.23 13.53
CA ILE A 402 4.41 -5.23 13.56
C ILE A 402 4.92 -3.78 13.62
N HIS A 403 6.23 -3.55 13.82
CA HIS A 403 6.92 -2.25 13.61
C HIS A 403 6.15 -0.99 14.05
N SER A 404 5.61 -0.98 15.28
CA SER A 404 4.83 0.11 15.88
C SER A 404 3.38 0.25 15.40
N ASP A 405 2.89 -0.58 14.48
CA ASP A 405 1.47 -0.69 14.15
C ASP A 405 0.83 -1.81 14.97
N LEU A 406 -0.32 -1.58 15.58
CA LEU A 406 -1.06 -2.63 16.29
C LEU A 406 -1.96 -3.43 15.32
N ILE A 407 -1.38 -3.98 14.25
CA ILE A 407 -2.12 -4.68 13.20
C ILE A 407 -1.45 -6.01 12.84
N ILE A 408 -2.22 -7.11 12.90
CA ILE A 408 -1.78 -8.42 12.45
C ILE A 408 -2.37 -8.68 11.05
N SER A 409 -1.59 -8.42 10.01
CA SER A 409 -2.02 -8.77 8.65
C SER A 409 -2.01 -10.29 8.46
N ARG A 410 -2.81 -10.80 7.52
CA ARG A 410 -2.79 -12.22 7.12
C ARG A 410 -1.39 -12.73 6.74
N LYS A 411 -0.56 -11.87 6.13
CA LYS A 411 0.83 -12.21 5.79
C LYS A 411 1.70 -12.34 7.04
N THR A 412 1.53 -11.43 7.99
CA THR A 412 2.22 -11.43 9.29
C THR A 412 1.85 -12.68 10.08
N ALA A 413 0.55 -12.96 10.23
CA ALA A 413 0.05 -14.15 10.92
C ALA A 413 0.66 -15.44 10.34
N LYS A 414 0.62 -15.60 9.01
CA LYS A 414 1.21 -16.77 8.33
C LYS A 414 2.71 -16.90 8.59
N ARG A 415 3.45 -15.78 8.55
CA ARG A 415 4.89 -15.77 8.79
C ARG A 415 5.21 -16.16 10.24
N VAL A 416 4.51 -15.58 11.21
CA VAL A 416 4.69 -15.87 12.64
C VAL A 416 4.37 -17.35 12.92
N LEU A 417 3.28 -17.86 12.37
CA LEU A 417 2.92 -19.28 12.52
C LEU A 417 3.97 -20.22 11.92
N ASN A 418 4.55 -19.87 10.76
CA ASN A 418 5.65 -20.66 10.19
C ASN A 418 6.90 -20.66 11.09
N LEU A 419 7.28 -19.50 11.64
CA LEU A 419 8.41 -19.40 12.57
C LEU A 419 8.18 -20.23 13.83
N PHE A 420 6.95 -20.20 14.36
CA PHE A 420 6.54 -21.03 15.48
C PHE A 420 6.58 -22.53 15.14
N ASN A 421 6.02 -22.94 14.01
CA ASN A 421 6.06 -24.34 13.57
C ASN A 421 7.50 -24.85 13.38
N ASP A 422 8.38 -23.98 12.89
CA ASP A 422 9.79 -24.29 12.73
C ASP A 422 10.50 -24.46 14.08
N SER A 423 10.16 -23.65 15.09
CA SER A 423 10.75 -23.75 16.42
C SER A 423 10.36 -25.03 17.17
N ILE A 424 9.14 -25.55 16.95
CA ILE A 424 8.66 -26.79 17.59
C ILE A 424 8.94 -28.06 16.79
N ARG A 425 9.47 -27.94 15.56
CA ARG A 425 9.61 -29.06 14.60
C ARG A 425 10.43 -30.23 15.16
N ASP A 426 11.59 -29.95 15.77
CA ASP A 426 12.46 -31.00 16.29
C ASP A 426 11.84 -31.72 17.50
N ALA A 427 11.11 -30.98 18.34
CA ALA A 427 10.37 -31.54 19.46
C ALA A 427 9.26 -32.47 18.98
N LEU A 428 8.51 -32.06 17.94
CA LEU A 428 7.48 -32.89 17.31
C LEU A 428 8.09 -34.18 16.73
N LEU A 429 9.20 -34.09 16.01
CA LEU A 429 9.89 -35.26 15.45
C LEU A 429 10.37 -36.23 16.53
N LYS A 430 10.92 -35.70 17.63
CA LYS A 430 11.36 -36.52 18.78
C LYS A 430 10.19 -37.23 19.44
N HIS A 431 9.08 -36.54 19.68
CA HIS A 431 7.88 -37.12 20.26
C HIS A 431 7.25 -38.18 19.33
N GLN A 432 7.19 -37.92 18.02
CA GLN A 432 6.70 -38.88 17.02
C GLN A 432 7.56 -40.15 16.99
N ARG A 433 8.89 -40.03 17.06
CA ARG A 433 9.81 -41.17 17.17
C ARG A 433 9.56 -41.98 18.44
N GLN A 434 9.38 -41.32 19.59
CA GLN A 434 9.07 -41.99 20.86
C GLN A 434 7.74 -42.74 20.78
N GLN A 435 6.71 -42.16 20.17
CA GLN A 435 5.42 -42.84 19.97
C GLN A 435 5.52 -44.05 19.04
N LEU A 436 6.29 -43.95 17.95
CA LEU A 436 6.55 -45.08 17.05
C LEU A 436 7.27 -46.21 17.79
N LEU A 437 8.33 -45.90 18.53
CA LEU A 437 9.05 -46.88 19.35
C LEU A 437 8.13 -47.55 20.40
N ALA A 438 7.28 -46.77 21.07
CA ALA A 438 6.31 -47.30 22.03
C ALA A 438 5.29 -48.26 21.39
N ARG A 439 4.92 -48.04 20.13
CA ARG A 439 4.04 -48.95 19.37
C ARG A 439 4.75 -50.25 18.96
N THR A 440 6.04 -50.19 18.62
CA THR A 440 6.83 -51.34 18.12
C THR A 440 7.17 -52.39 19.19
N ILE A 441 7.10 -52.06 20.48
CA ILE A 441 7.44 -52.98 21.60
C ILE A 441 6.47 -54.19 21.73
N ARG A 442 5.32 -54.20 21.03
CA ARG A 442 4.30 -55.27 21.17
C ARG A 442 4.72 -56.63 20.61
N ASP A 443 5.77 -56.71 19.80
CA ASP A 443 6.23 -57.94 19.14
C ASP A 443 7.64 -58.38 19.58
N PHE A 444 7.97 -58.25 20.87
CA PHE A 444 9.26 -58.68 21.44
C PHE A 444 9.68 -60.11 21.02
N LYS A 445 8.72 -61.03 20.84
CA LYS A 445 8.96 -62.40 20.37
C LYS A 445 9.60 -62.48 18.97
N ASN A 446 9.41 -61.48 18.12
CA ASN A 446 9.93 -61.43 16.76
C ASN A 446 11.41 -61.02 16.71
N LEU A 447 11.98 -60.55 17.83
CA LEU A 447 13.41 -60.24 17.93
C LEU A 447 14.30 -61.50 17.87
N PHE A 448 13.72 -62.70 18.00
CA PHE A 448 14.44 -63.97 18.01
C PHE A 448 13.99 -64.90 16.86
N PRO A 449 14.23 -64.54 15.59
CA PRO A 449 13.70 -65.25 14.42
C PRO A 449 14.18 -66.71 14.34
N LEU A 450 15.47 -66.96 14.58
CA LEU A 450 16.06 -68.30 14.64
C LEU A 450 15.33 -69.19 15.67
N ALA A 451 15.08 -68.67 16.87
CA ALA A 451 14.34 -69.40 17.89
C ALA A 451 12.86 -69.62 17.51
N ARG A 452 12.27 -68.79 16.65
CA ARG A 452 10.90 -68.97 16.15
C ARG A 452 10.80 -70.01 15.04
N GLU A 453 11.85 -70.18 14.23
CA GLU A 453 11.91 -71.18 13.16
C GLU A 453 12.10 -72.61 13.69
N LEU A 454 12.76 -72.76 14.85
CA LEU A 454 12.98 -74.06 15.49
C LEU A 454 11.70 -74.62 16.15
N ARG A 455 11.45 -75.93 15.96
CA ARG A 455 10.42 -76.67 16.72
C ARG A 455 10.86 -76.86 18.17
N ARG A 456 10.56 -75.88 19.04
CA ARG A 456 10.90 -75.92 20.46
C ARG A 456 9.76 -76.45 21.31
N LYS A 457 10.08 -77.36 22.24
CA LYS A 457 9.18 -77.85 23.28
C LYS A 457 9.54 -77.19 24.60
N LEU A 458 8.60 -76.48 25.20
CA LEU A 458 8.77 -75.91 26.55
C LEU A 458 8.24 -76.90 27.58
N ILE A 459 9.07 -77.25 28.55
CA ILE A 459 8.71 -78.12 29.68
C ILE A 459 8.82 -77.29 30.95
N LEU A 460 7.73 -77.15 31.68
CA LEU A 460 7.65 -76.33 32.87
C LEU A 460 7.53 -77.24 34.10
N HIS A 461 8.58 -77.28 34.94
CA HIS A 461 8.57 -78.02 36.20
C HIS A 461 8.05 -77.12 37.33
N ILE A 462 6.81 -77.33 37.77
CA ILE A 462 6.16 -76.54 38.82
C ILE A 462 6.11 -77.33 40.13
N GLY A 463 6.46 -76.68 41.24
CA GLY A 463 6.34 -77.24 42.60
C GLY A 463 6.94 -76.29 43.65
N PRO A 464 6.68 -76.51 44.95
CA PRO A 464 7.26 -75.73 46.05
C PRO A 464 8.78 -75.90 46.15
N THR A 465 9.50 -75.03 46.87
CA THR A 465 10.95 -75.20 47.10
C THR A 465 11.24 -76.58 47.71
N ASN A 466 12.41 -77.16 47.41
CA ASN A 466 12.82 -78.51 47.84
C ASN A 466 11.96 -79.68 47.32
N SER A 467 11.20 -79.49 46.22
CA SER A 467 10.37 -80.53 45.60
C SER A 467 11.07 -81.36 44.51
N GLY A 468 12.41 -81.31 44.41
CA GLY A 468 13.17 -82.07 43.41
C GLY A 468 13.02 -81.61 41.95
N LYS A 469 12.40 -80.45 41.69
CA LYS A 469 12.17 -79.93 40.33
C LYS A 469 13.45 -79.63 39.56
N THR A 470 14.44 -79.01 40.21
CA THR A 470 15.75 -78.73 39.60
C THR A 470 16.49 -80.01 39.25
N TYR A 471 16.42 -81.03 40.12
CA TYR A 471 17.05 -82.32 39.89
C TYR A 471 16.56 -83.00 38.61
N GLN A 472 15.25 -82.97 38.35
CA GLN A 472 14.70 -83.54 37.11
C GLN A 472 15.22 -82.82 35.86
N ALA A 473 15.28 -81.49 35.89
CA ALA A 473 15.80 -80.69 34.77
C ALA A 473 17.31 -80.92 34.56
N MET A 474 18.10 -80.99 35.64
CA MET A 474 19.53 -81.27 35.59
C MET A 474 19.81 -82.67 35.05
N LYS A 475 19.06 -83.69 35.47
CA LYS A 475 19.21 -85.05 34.92
C LYS A 475 18.84 -85.15 33.44
N ALA A 476 17.91 -84.32 32.96
CA ALA A 476 17.63 -84.23 31.54
C ALA A 476 18.77 -83.53 30.79
N LEU A 477 19.35 -82.47 31.38
CA LEU A 477 20.49 -81.75 30.83
C LEU A 477 21.73 -82.65 30.73
N GLU A 478 22.08 -83.38 31.79
CA GLU A 478 23.22 -84.32 31.81
C GLU A 478 23.18 -85.38 30.70
N ARG A 479 21.97 -85.74 30.22
CA ARG A 479 21.77 -86.76 29.18
C ARG A 479 21.71 -86.18 27.77
N ALA A 480 21.67 -84.86 27.63
CA ALA A 480 21.64 -84.22 26.32
C ALA A 480 23.04 -84.22 25.70
N ASP A 481 23.11 -84.17 24.36
CA ASP A 481 24.40 -84.08 23.67
C ASP A 481 25.08 -82.73 23.92
N THR A 482 24.29 -81.66 24.05
CA THR A 482 24.72 -80.30 24.37
C THR A 482 23.64 -79.56 25.16
N GLY A 483 24.01 -78.62 26.02
CA GLY A 483 23.00 -77.80 26.70
C GLY A 483 23.52 -76.69 27.58
N TYR A 484 22.63 -75.75 27.90
CA TYR A 484 22.89 -74.61 28.79
C TYR A 484 22.08 -74.74 30.07
N TYR A 485 22.75 -74.60 31.21
CA TYR A 485 22.12 -74.35 32.50
C TYR A 485 22.20 -72.84 32.80
N LEU A 486 21.04 -72.21 32.99
CA LEU A 486 20.95 -70.77 33.23
C LEU A 486 20.39 -70.52 34.63
N ALA A 487 21.27 -70.09 35.53
CA ALA A 487 20.94 -69.80 36.91
C ALA A 487 20.69 -68.30 37.15
N PRO A 488 19.81 -67.95 38.10
CA PRO A 488 19.58 -66.55 38.48
C PRO A 488 20.64 -66.00 39.44
N LEU A 489 21.48 -66.86 40.03
CA LEU A 489 22.50 -66.48 41.00
C LEU A 489 23.83 -67.14 40.65
N ARG A 490 24.92 -66.43 40.89
CA ARG A 490 26.28 -66.92 40.66
C ARG A 490 26.57 -68.24 41.37
N LEU A 491 26.19 -68.35 42.65
CA LEU A 491 26.40 -69.56 43.43
C LEU A 491 25.69 -70.79 42.82
N LEU A 492 24.49 -70.58 42.26
CA LEU A 492 23.73 -71.65 41.62
C LEU A 492 24.36 -72.06 40.28
N ALA A 493 24.91 -71.10 39.51
CA ALA A 493 25.66 -71.42 38.30
C ALA A 493 26.90 -72.27 38.62
N LEU A 494 27.61 -71.94 39.71
CA LEU A 494 28.75 -72.73 40.18
C LEU A 494 28.32 -74.14 40.64
N GLU A 495 27.24 -74.24 41.43
CA GLU A 495 26.68 -75.53 41.89
C GLU A 495 26.32 -76.43 40.69
N GLY A 496 25.59 -75.90 39.70
CA GLY A 496 25.25 -76.64 38.48
C GLY A 496 26.46 -77.06 37.65
N TYR A 497 27.50 -76.21 37.56
CA TYR A 497 28.76 -76.55 36.90
C TYR A 497 29.46 -77.73 37.59
N GLU A 498 29.56 -77.68 38.92
CA GLU A 498 30.16 -78.76 39.70
C GLU A 498 29.37 -80.05 39.59
N GLU A 499 28.03 -80.01 39.60
CA GLU A 499 27.19 -81.19 39.40
C GLU A 499 27.45 -81.84 38.03
N LEU A 500 27.52 -81.05 36.96
CA LEU A 500 27.84 -81.55 35.62
C LEU A 500 29.24 -82.17 35.55
N LYS A 501 30.26 -81.52 36.13
CA LYS A 501 31.62 -82.07 36.19
C LYS A 501 31.68 -83.36 37.02
N LYS A 502 30.98 -83.43 38.16
CA LYS A 502 30.87 -84.63 39.00
C LYS A 502 30.18 -85.79 38.25
N ALA A 503 29.26 -85.48 37.35
CA ALA A 503 28.61 -86.45 36.47
C ALA A 503 29.46 -86.87 35.26
N GLY A 504 30.67 -86.31 35.08
CA GLY A 504 31.56 -86.60 33.96
C GLY A 504 31.21 -85.87 32.66
N VAL A 505 30.36 -84.84 32.72
CA VAL A 505 29.98 -84.03 31.56
C VAL A 505 31.00 -82.91 31.36
N ALA A 506 31.55 -82.79 30.15
CA ALA A 506 32.43 -81.68 29.78
C ALA A 506 31.62 -80.37 29.77
N SER A 507 31.89 -79.50 30.73
CA SER A 507 31.17 -78.24 30.92
C SER A 507 32.10 -77.05 31.10
N SER A 508 31.62 -75.86 30.75
CA SER A 508 32.22 -74.56 31.08
C SER A 508 31.34 -73.80 32.09
N LEU A 509 31.93 -72.86 32.83
CA LEU A 509 31.24 -71.93 33.73
C LEU A 509 31.40 -70.50 33.23
N ILE A 510 30.30 -69.76 33.08
CA ILE A 510 30.33 -68.34 32.65
C ILE A 510 29.48 -67.51 33.61
N THR A 511 30.11 -66.58 34.33
CA THR A 511 29.43 -65.62 35.20
C THR A 511 29.96 -64.22 34.90
N GLY A 512 29.33 -63.19 35.49
CA GLY A 512 29.76 -61.80 35.27
C GLY A 512 31.19 -61.54 35.76
N GLU A 513 31.62 -62.25 36.80
CA GLU A 513 32.91 -62.05 37.45
C GLU A 513 33.95 -63.13 37.12
N GLU A 514 33.54 -64.31 36.68
CA GLU A 514 34.42 -65.48 36.50
C GLU A 514 34.00 -66.33 35.31
N GLN A 515 35.00 -66.77 34.53
CA GLN A 515 34.82 -67.65 33.38
C GLN A 515 35.83 -68.80 33.43
N LEU A 516 35.33 -70.03 33.43
CA LEU A 516 36.10 -71.26 33.29
C LEU A 516 35.69 -71.91 31.98
N LEU A 517 36.50 -71.73 30.95
CA LEU A 517 36.22 -72.21 29.61
C LEU A 517 37.00 -73.52 29.36
N ASP A 518 36.28 -74.51 28.90
CA ASP A 518 36.80 -75.81 28.49
C ASP A 518 36.49 -75.97 26.99
N GLU A 519 37.54 -76.08 26.17
CA GLU A 519 37.42 -76.10 24.70
C GLU A 519 36.63 -77.32 24.19
N GLU A 520 36.57 -78.39 24.98
CA GLU A 520 35.82 -79.60 24.67
C GLU A 520 34.43 -79.62 25.36
N ALA A 521 34.01 -78.51 25.98
CA ALA A 521 32.73 -78.44 26.67
C ALA A 521 31.54 -78.57 25.72
N THR A 522 30.70 -79.57 25.98
CA THR A 522 29.39 -79.73 25.34
C THR A 522 28.30 -78.96 26.08
N HIS A 523 28.54 -78.64 27.35
CA HIS A 523 27.58 -77.97 28.22
C HIS A 523 28.13 -76.67 28.80
N ILE A 524 27.25 -75.71 29.07
CA ILE A 524 27.62 -74.44 29.71
C ILE A 524 26.70 -74.18 30.89
N SER A 525 27.29 -73.93 32.05
CA SER A 525 26.59 -73.40 33.22
C SER A 525 26.85 -71.91 33.32
N SER A 526 25.80 -71.09 33.39
CA SER A 526 25.93 -69.64 33.31
C SER A 526 24.90 -68.91 34.17
N THR A 527 25.22 -67.67 34.57
CA THR A 527 24.15 -66.75 34.98
C THR A 527 23.30 -66.35 33.77
N ILE A 528 22.00 -66.08 33.98
CA ILE A 528 21.05 -65.81 32.90
C ILE A 528 21.45 -64.58 32.07
N GLU A 529 22.07 -63.58 32.69
CA GLU A 529 22.51 -62.33 32.05
C GLU A 529 23.70 -62.53 31.11
N MET A 530 24.46 -63.61 31.27
CA MET A 530 25.66 -63.91 30.48
C MET A 530 25.35 -64.80 29.26
N LEU A 531 24.09 -65.19 29.07
CA LEU A 531 23.67 -65.92 27.88
C LEU A 531 23.87 -65.06 26.63
N ASN A 532 24.64 -65.56 25.68
CA ASN A 532 24.79 -64.96 24.35
C ASN A 532 23.64 -65.46 23.45
N PHE A 533 22.87 -64.55 22.83
CA PHE A 533 21.67 -64.85 22.05
C PHE A 533 21.72 -64.34 20.61
#